data_AF-A0A1F8RDB6-F1
#
_entry.id   AF-A0A1F8RDB6-F1
#
_cell.length_a   1.000
_cell.length_b   1.000
_cell.length_c   1.000
_cell.angle_alpha   90.00
_cell.angle_beta   90.00
_cell.angle_gamma   90.00
#
_symmetry.space_group_name_H-M   'P 1'
#
loop_
_entity.id
_entity.type
_entity.pdbx_description
1 polymer ?
#
loop_
_entity_poly.entity_id
_entity_poly.type
_entity_poly.pdbx_seq_one_letter_code
_entity_poly.pdbx_strand_id
1 'polypeptide(L)'
;MLIPTAVNLLYFHAESLQEWQIRLTWATAMELDNFGFKLYRAPVNDAGRAAFIHFEPSLVKGSRAGASYSYTDAVPADGVWWYWLADVDTSGVEMLHPLSTSASTKSNGSFVFYLPLIRR
;
A
#
# COMPACT_ATOMS: atom_id res chain seq x y z
N MET A 1 16.48 22.88 8.36
CA MET A 1 15.51 22.65 7.28
C MET A 1 15.69 21.20 6.90
N LEU A 2 14.75 20.32 7.27
CA LEU A 2 14.80 18.92 6.84
C LEU A 2 14.52 18.92 5.34
N ILE A 3 15.40 18.31 4.55
CA ILE A 3 15.17 18.16 3.12
C ILE A 3 14.24 16.95 3.03
N PRO A 4 12.95 17.10 2.67
CA PRO A 4 12.09 15.94 2.46
C PRO A 4 12.73 15.04 1.39
N THR A 5 12.57 13.73 1.49
CA THR A 5 12.95 12.85 0.37
C THR A 5 12.23 13.36 -0.89
N ALA A 6 12.91 13.36 -2.03
CA ALA A 6 12.24 13.67 -3.29
C ALA A 6 11.71 12.35 -3.88
N VAL A 7 10.83 11.68 -3.12
CA VAL A 7 10.06 10.55 -3.63
C VAL A 7 8.89 11.08 -4.46
N ASN A 8 8.89 10.73 -5.74
CA ASN A 8 7.74 10.99 -6.61
C ASN A 8 6.91 9.71 -6.71
N LEU A 9 5.85 9.64 -5.91
CA LEU A 9 4.94 8.50 -5.89
C LEU A 9 3.98 8.56 -7.08
N LEU A 10 3.96 7.51 -7.90
CA LEU A 10 3.06 7.39 -9.05
C LEU A 10 1.69 6.86 -8.63
N TYR A 11 1.68 5.82 -7.80
CA TYR A 11 0.46 5.22 -7.26
C TYR A 11 0.73 4.47 -5.96
N PHE A 12 -0.34 4.26 -5.19
CA PHE A 12 -0.41 3.33 -4.07
C PHE A 12 -1.80 2.70 -4.01
N HIS A 13 -1.85 1.37 -4.12
CA HIS A 13 -3.10 0.62 -4.26
C HIS A 13 -3.15 -0.56 -3.29
N ALA A 14 -4.34 -0.82 -2.79
CA ALA A 14 -4.69 -2.05 -2.09
C ALA A 14 -5.68 -2.86 -2.92
N GLU A 15 -5.40 -4.15 -3.07
CA GLU A 15 -6.24 -5.11 -3.78
C GLU A 15 -6.52 -6.30 -2.88
N SER A 16 -7.80 -6.63 -2.67
CA SER A 16 -8.15 -7.86 -1.94
C SER A 16 -7.80 -9.07 -2.80
N LEU A 17 -7.12 -10.03 -2.20
CA LEU A 17 -6.90 -11.36 -2.74
C LEU A 17 -7.94 -12.33 -2.15
N GLN A 18 -7.66 -13.63 -2.21
CA GLN A 18 -8.46 -14.65 -1.55
C GLN A 18 -8.26 -14.61 -0.04
N GLU A 19 -9.31 -14.98 0.71
CA GLU A 19 -9.30 -15.04 2.17
C GLU A 19 -8.97 -13.67 2.82
N TRP A 20 -8.10 -13.67 3.82
CA TRP A 20 -7.67 -12.49 4.57
C TRP A 20 -6.35 -11.91 4.05
N GLN A 21 -6.20 -11.85 2.72
CA GLN A 21 -4.99 -11.31 2.10
C GLN A 21 -5.30 -10.04 1.31
N ILE A 22 -4.52 -8.98 1.53
CA ILE A 22 -4.55 -7.75 0.75
C ILE A 22 -3.17 -7.52 0.16
N ARG A 23 -3.09 -7.38 -1.17
CA ARG A 23 -1.87 -6.97 -1.86
C ARG A 23 -1.79 -5.46 -1.93
N LEU A 24 -0.71 -4.91 -1.41
CA LEU A 24 -0.33 -3.51 -1.55
C LEU A 24 0.68 -3.38 -2.69
N THR A 25 0.43 -2.47 -3.62
CA THR A 25 1.38 -2.14 -4.69
C THR A 25 1.59 -0.65 -4.77
N TRP A 26 2.84 -0.25 -4.98
CA TRP A 26 3.19 1.14 -5.25
C TRP A 26 4.32 1.21 -6.26
N ALA A 27 4.40 2.35 -6.95
CA ALA A 27 5.53 2.66 -7.79
C ALA A 27 5.94 4.12 -7.62
N THR A 28 7.22 4.35 -7.80
CA THR A 28 7.83 5.67 -7.77
C THR A 28 8.38 5.99 -9.16
N ALA A 29 8.36 7.26 -9.54
CA ALA A 29 9.12 7.77 -10.68
C ALA A 29 10.57 8.09 -10.30
N MET A 30 10.81 8.41 -9.02
CA MET A 30 12.10 8.82 -8.49
C MET A 30 12.15 8.62 -6.98
N GLU A 31 13.30 8.23 -6.43
CA GLU A 31 13.53 8.00 -5.00
C GLU A 31 14.84 8.62 -4.51
N LEU A 32 14.98 9.94 -4.61
CA LEU A 32 16.20 10.59 -4.13
C LEU A 32 16.26 10.57 -2.60
N ASP A 33 17.40 10.15 -2.06
CA ASP A 33 17.66 10.09 -0.61
C ASP A 33 16.69 9.19 0.16
N ASN A 34 16.18 8.14 -0.49
CA ASN A 34 15.26 7.20 0.11
C ASN A 34 15.98 5.93 0.62
N PHE A 35 15.78 5.61 1.90
CA PHE A 35 16.20 4.34 2.50
C PHE A 35 15.18 3.23 2.25
N GLY A 36 13.89 3.58 2.24
CA GLY A 36 12.81 2.63 1.98
C GLY A 36 11.46 3.15 2.44
N PHE A 37 10.50 2.25 2.54
CA PHE A 37 9.10 2.58 2.81
C PHE A 37 8.59 1.87 4.04
N LYS A 38 7.79 2.58 4.84
CA LYS A 38 6.97 1.97 5.89
C LYS A 38 5.52 1.88 5.44
N LEU A 39 4.93 0.72 5.68
CA LEU A 39 3.52 0.46 5.48
C LEU A 39 2.79 0.48 6.81
N TYR A 40 1.67 1.17 6.84
CA TYR A 40 0.79 1.28 8.00
C TYR A 40 -0.62 0.80 7.66
N ARG A 41 -1.34 0.27 8.65
CA ARG A 41 -2.71 -0.24 8.51
C ARG A 41 -3.63 0.13 9.66
N ALA A 42 -4.89 0.44 9.37
CA ALA A 42 -5.96 0.60 10.36
C ALA A 42 -7.31 0.04 9.86
N PRO A 43 -8.24 -0.34 10.75
CA PRO A 43 -9.61 -0.70 10.37
C PRO A 43 -10.52 0.52 10.12
N VAL A 44 -9.98 1.74 10.23
CA VAL A 44 -10.68 3.02 10.05
C VAL A 44 -9.82 3.95 9.22
N ASN A 45 -10.41 4.89 8.47
CA ASN A 45 -9.65 5.89 7.70
C ASN A 45 -9.08 7.00 8.60
N ASP A 46 -8.14 6.64 9.47
CA ASP A 46 -7.47 7.56 10.38
C ASP A 46 -6.01 7.12 10.56
N ALA A 47 -5.09 7.88 9.97
CA ALA A 47 -3.65 7.60 10.02
C ALA A 47 -3.10 7.62 11.45
N GLY A 48 -3.69 8.41 12.35
CA GLY A 48 -3.28 8.48 13.76
C GLY A 48 -3.59 7.19 14.53
N ARG A 49 -4.40 6.30 13.95
CA ARG A 49 -4.76 4.99 14.51
C ARG A 49 -4.12 3.83 13.74
N ALA A 50 -3.25 4.12 12.77
CA ALA A 50 -2.61 3.11 11.97
C ALA A 50 -1.42 2.49 12.69
N ALA A 51 -1.32 1.16 12.63
CA ALA A 51 -0.19 0.39 13.13
C ALA A 51 0.81 0.13 12.02
N PHE A 52 2.10 0.18 12.33
CA PHE A 52 3.16 -0.27 11.44
C PHE A 52 3.03 -1.77 11.16
N ILE A 53 3.12 -2.18 9.89
CA ILE A 53 2.99 -3.58 9.49
C ILE A 53 4.21 -4.12 8.74
N HIS A 54 4.95 -3.29 8.00
CA HIS A 54 6.07 -3.73 7.19
C HIS A 54 7.00 -2.59 6.81
N PHE A 55 8.30 -2.91 6.67
CA PHE A 55 9.29 -2.03 6.07
C PHE A 55 9.83 -2.67 4.79
N GLU A 56 9.75 -1.93 3.68
CA GLU A 56 10.24 -2.34 2.37
C GLU A 56 11.47 -1.51 1.97
N PRO A 57 12.68 -2.10 1.91
CA PRO A 57 13.88 -1.37 1.52
C PRO A 57 13.78 -0.80 0.10
N SER A 58 14.37 0.38 -0.15
CA SER A 58 14.45 0.94 -1.51
C SER A 58 15.26 0.02 -2.42
N LEU A 59 14.70 -0.33 -3.58
CA LEU A 59 15.38 -1.14 -4.60
C LEU A 59 16.43 -0.33 -5.37
N VAL A 60 16.29 1.00 -5.39
CA VAL A 60 17.12 1.94 -6.15
C VAL A 60 18.09 2.73 -5.29
N LYS A 61 18.19 2.40 -3.99
CA LYS A 61 19.19 2.89 -3.03
C LYS A 61 19.34 4.42 -3.02
N GLY A 62 18.24 5.16 -3.02
CA GLY A 62 18.28 6.62 -2.95
C GLY A 62 18.70 7.32 -4.25
N SER A 63 18.67 6.64 -5.40
CA SER A 63 19.08 7.21 -6.69
C SER A 63 17.95 8.03 -7.38
N ARG A 64 18.24 8.64 -8.53
CA ARG A 64 17.25 9.37 -9.33
C ARG A 64 16.33 8.46 -10.17
N ALA A 65 16.39 7.15 -9.95
CA ALA A 65 15.48 6.19 -10.56
C ALA A 65 14.26 5.96 -9.68
N GLY A 66 13.19 5.43 -10.27
CA GLY A 66 12.03 4.89 -9.56
C GLY A 66 12.01 3.37 -9.60
N ALA A 67 11.12 2.77 -8.82
CA ALA A 67 10.90 1.33 -8.79
C ALA A 67 9.44 0.98 -8.49
N SER A 68 9.10 -0.27 -8.71
CA SER A 68 7.80 -0.84 -8.36
C SER A 68 7.97 -1.86 -7.24
N TYR A 69 7.00 -1.88 -6.34
CA TYR A 69 7.04 -2.67 -5.13
C TYR A 69 5.71 -3.38 -4.90
N SER A 70 5.76 -4.46 -4.12
CA SER A 70 4.59 -5.22 -3.72
C SER A 70 4.79 -5.82 -2.33
N TYR A 71 3.76 -5.75 -1.49
CA TYR A 71 3.70 -6.41 -0.20
C TYR A 71 2.32 -7.06 0.00
N THR A 72 2.28 -8.30 0.49
CA THR A 72 1.02 -8.98 0.81
C THR A 72 0.80 -8.97 2.32
N ASP A 73 -0.24 -8.28 2.75
CA ASP A 73 -0.67 -8.22 4.14
C ASP A 73 -1.67 -9.35 4.44
N ALA A 74 -1.45 -10.07 5.54
CA ALA A 74 -2.40 -11.01 6.12
C ALA A 74 -3.21 -10.29 7.21
N VAL A 75 -4.45 -9.93 6.90
CA VAL A 75 -5.32 -9.19 7.83
C VAL A 75 -5.94 -10.12 8.88
N PRO A 76 -6.22 -9.62 10.09
CA PRO A 76 -6.67 -10.47 11.19
C PRO A 76 -8.15 -10.90 11.08
N ALA A 77 -8.95 -10.25 10.23
CA ALA A 77 -10.37 -10.53 10.07
C ALA A 77 -10.92 -9.95 8.75
N ASP A 78 -12.14 -10.39 8.42
CA ASP A 78 -12.99 -9.74 7.42
C ASP A 78 -13.23 -8.28 7.79
N GLY A 79 -13.28 -7.41 6.78
CA GLY A 79 -13.55 -5.98 7.01
C GLY A 79 -13.03 -5.11 5.88
N VAL A 80 -13.01 -3.80 6.14
CA VAL A 80 -12.31 -2.82 5.30
C VAL A 80 -11.04 -2.42 6.04
N TRP A 81 -9.91 -2.51 5.34
CA TRP A 81 -8.61 -2.13 5.87
C TRP A 81 -8.06 -0.97 5.09
N TRP A 82 -7.62 0.06 5.81
CA TRP A 82 -7.01 1.28 5.29
C TRP A 82 -5.51 1.21 5.44
N TYR A 83 -4.80 1.73 4.45
CA TYR A 83 -3.35 1.66 4.36
C TYR A 83 -2.74 3.02 4.03
N TRP A 84 -1.56 3.26 4.60
CA TRP A 84 -0.73 4.42 4.33
C TRP A 84 0.70 3.97 4.01
N LEU A 85 1.36 4.79 3.19
CA LEU A 85 2.75 4.63 2.80
C LEU A 85 3.53 5.83 3.33
N ALA A 86 4.63 5.59 4.03
CA ALA A 86 5.60 6.60 4.38
C ALA A 86 6.95 6.27 3.75
N ASP A 87 7.65 7.28 3.25
CA ASP A 87 9.07 7.16 2.91
C ASP A 87 9.94 7.40 4.14
N VAL A 88 11.13 6.79 4.14
CA VAL A 88 12.15 6.95 5.18
C VAL A 88 13.44 7.38 4.50
N ASP A 89 13.98 8.53 4.87
CA ASP A 89 15.23 9.02 4.29
C ASP A 89 16.47 8.28 4.81
N THR A 90 17.64 8.52 4.21
CA THR A 90 18.88 7.86 4.66
C THR A 90 19.38 8.31 6.03
N SER A 91 18.79 9.37 6.60
CA SER A 91 19.00 9.82 7.98
C SER A 91 17.99 9.23 8.97
N GLY A 92 17.00 8.48 8.49
CA GLY A 92 15.94 7.84 9.28
C GLY A 92 14.71 8.71 9.53
N VAL A 93 14.60 9.89 8.90
CA VAL A 93 13.41 10.74 9.00
C VAL A 93 12.30 10.13 8.13
N GLU A 94 11.10 10.06 8.71
CA GLU A 94 9.93 9.50 8.07
C GLU A 94 8.99 10.62 7.58
N MET A 95 8.46 10.47 6.35
CA MET A 95 7.44 11.34 5.81
C MET A 95 6.25 10.52 5.30
N LEU A 96 5.06 10.79 5.85
CA LEU A 96 3.83 10.13 5.43
C LEU A 96 3.29 10.74 4.14
N HIS A 97 2.95 9.91 3.15
CA HIS A 97 2.23 10.39 1.98
C HIS A 97 0.77 10.73 2.32
N PRO A 98 0.19 11.78 1.70
CA PRO A 98 -1.16 12.25 2.03
C PRO A 98 -2.28 11.30 1.57
N LEU A 99 -1.98 10.37 0.65
CA LEU A 99 -2.96 9.45 0.08
C LEU A 99 -3.02 8.15 0.90
N SER A 100 -4.23 7.77 1.26
CA SER A 100 -4.56 6.44 1.78
C SER A 100 -5.20 5.59 0.69
N THR A 101 -5.11 4.27 0.81
CA THR A 101 -5.87 3.31 0.00
C THR A 101 -6.56 2.28 0.90
N SER A 102 -7.57 1.57 0.38
CA SER A 102 -8.29 0.57 1.15
C SER A 102 -8.77 -0.59 0.30
N ALA A 103 -8.83 -1.77 0.89
CA ALA A 103 -9.47 -2.94 0.30
C ALA A 103 -10.33 -3.66 1.35
N SER A 104 -11.29 -4.47 0.87
CA SER A 104 -12.17 -5.23 1.73
C SER A 104 -11.95 -6.73 1.55
N THR A 105 -11.60 -7.41 2.63
CA THR A 105 -11.62 -8.86 2.71
C THR A 105 -13.03 -9.27 3.12
N LYS A 106 -13.78 -9.86 2.20
CA LYS A 106 -15.05 -10.53 2.52
C LYS A 106 -14.79 -12.03 2.47
N SER A 107 -15.24 -12.77 3.48
CA SER A 107 -15.44 -14.21 3.32
C SER A 107 -16.35 -14.46 2.12
N ASN A 108 -15.88 -15.27 1.17
CA ASN A 108 -16.65 -15.65 0.00
C ASN A 108 -17.89 -16.45 0.42
N GLY A 109 -19.04 -15.77 0.57
CA GLY A 109 -20.30 -16.32 0.10
C GLY A 109 -20.27 -16.25 -1.43
N SER A 110 -20.08 -17.39 -2.09
CA SER A 110 -19.98 -17.51 -3.56
C SER A 110 -21.08 -16.73 -4.28
N PHE A 111 -20.74 -15.68 -5.03
CA PHE A 111 -21.65 -15.11 -6.01
C PHE A 111 -21.52 -15.87 -7.33
N VAL A 112 -22.47 -16.77 -7.62
CA VAL A 112 -22.65 -17.35 -8.95
C VAL A 112 -23.39 -16.32 -9.81
N PHE A 113 -22.71 -15.75 -10.80
CA PHE A 113 -23.37 -14.94 -11.83
C PHE A 113 -24.05 -15.86 -12.85
N TYR A 114 -25.39 -15.90 -12.85
CA TYR A 114 -26.14 -16.48 -13.96
C TYR A 114 -26.30 -15.41 -15.05
N LEU A 115 -25.52 -15.50 -16.12
CA LEU A 115 -25.80 -14.77 -17.34
C LEU A 115 -26.98 -15.46 -18.07
N PRO A 116 -28.10 -14.77 -18.35
CA PRO A 116 -29.13 -15.36 -19.22
C PRO A 116 -28.60 -15.43 -20.65
N LEU A 117 -28.62 -16.63 -21.23
CA LEU A 117 -28.37 -16.84 -22.65
C LEU A 117 -29.57 -16.31 -23.45
N ILE A 118 -29.43 -15.12 -24.03
CA ILE A 118 -30.36 -14.67 -25.07
C ILE A 118 -29.95 -15.40 -26.36
N ARG A 119 -30.75 -16.40 -26.76
CA ARG A 119 -30.72 -16.92 -28.13
C ARG A 119 -31.57 -16.00 -29.00
N ARG A 120 -30.96 -15.47 -30.06
CA ARG A 120 -31.69 -14.82 -31.17
C ARG A 120 -32.33 -15.87 -32.06
#